data_AF-A0A662XM27-F1
#
_entry.id   AF-A0A662XM27-F1
#
_cell.length_a   1.000
_cell.length_b   1.000
_cell.length_c   1.000
_cell.angle_alpha   90.00
_cell.angle_beta   90.00
_cell.angle_gamma   90.00
#
_symmetry.space_group_name_H-M   'P 1'
#
loop_
_entity.id
_entity.type
_entity.pdbx_description
1 polymer ?
#
loop_
_entity_poly.entity_id
_entity_poly.type
_entity_poly.pdbx_seq_one_letter_code
_entity_poly.pdbx_strand_id
1 'polypeptide(L)'
;MWVLDVVVGGDGGDVETSFYLVAGEWSVGRKHSHFNFPADSSISRKHALIRVGSLSPEQLGDSTSRPSLELVDQGSRFGSFVNQKQCVGARRLRHGDQISFGVKRTVLRVRYQVFVLVASRIHRANRAQVNEACQRLGMHLVSTESDHATHCIMDPGHIVATIKVLWALVYNQPVVCTSWIFAILERSSLAEPLPRCEEYLPTDASVPSVENSYLPNPLRKTLFRRFVVVFLVPQSMQELITAMDGIVVAAYEHNEQDDELLRVLELHAATKHVLIVEPTQGSGFSSTAGQ
;
A
#
# COMPACT_ATOMS: atom_id res chain seq x y z
N MET A 1 -5.76 3.11 -5.38
CA MET A 1 -5.88 4.53 -5.81
C MET A 1 -5.93 4.62 -7.33
N TRP A 2 -6.79 5.49 -7.89
CA TRP A 2 -6.79 5.79 -9.33
C TRP A 2 -5.74 6.84 -9.68
N VAL A 3 -5.07 6.66 -10.82
CA VAL A 3 -4.10 7.61 -11.36
C VAL A 3 -4.41 7.85 -12.83
N LEU A 4 -4.32 9.10 -13.28
CA LEU A 4 -4.39 9.46 -14.70
C LEU A 4 -3.03 9.94 -15.16
N ASP A 5 -2.41 9.21 -16.10
CA ASP A 5 -1.11 9.56 -16.66
C ASP A 5 -1.31 10.29 -17.99
N VAL A 6 -0.78 11.50 -18.14
CA VAL A 6 -0.72 12.24 -19.41
C VAL A 6 0.36 11.61 -20.28
N VAL A 7 -0.02 11.14 -21.47
CA VAL A 7 0.90 10.43 -22.37
C VAL A 7 1.23 11.30 -23.58
N VAL A 8 2.52 11.45 -23.88
CA VAL A 8 3.02 12.19 -25.06
C VAL A 8 3.42 11.21 -26.16
N GLY A 9 2.95 11.43 -27.39
CA GLY A 9 3.36 10.63 -28.56
C GLY A 9 2.48 9.42 -28.90
N GLY A 10 1.34 9.24 -28.22
CA GLY A 10 0.38 8.17 -28.52
C GLY A 10 0.57 6.92 -27.65
N ASP A 11 0.10 5.77 -28.14
CA ASP A 11 0.15 4.52 -27.35
C ASP A 11 1.59 4.02 -27.23
N GLY A 12 2.07 3.82 -26.00
CA GLY A 12 3.47 3.56 -25.67
C GLY A 12 4.36 4.79 -25.42
N GLY A 13 3.80 6.00 -25.48
CA GLY A 13 4.52 7.23 -25.17
C GLY A 13 4.93 7.41 -23.71
N ASP A 14 5.89 8.30 -23.47
CA ASP A 14 6.36 8.66 -22.13
C ASP A 14 5.28 9.41 -21.33
N VAL A 15 5.32 9.24 -20.01
CA VAL A 15 4.42 9.94 -19.07
C VAL A 15 4.98 11.32 -18.77
N GLU A 16 4.26 12.37 -19.18
CA GLU A 16 4.64 13.76 -18.90
C GLU A 16 4.23 14.19 -17.49
N THR A 17 3.06 13.77 -17.03
CA THR A 17 2.52 14.12 -15.71
C THR A 17 1.53 13.06 -15.25
N SER A 18 1.54 12.75 -13.95
CA SER A 18 0.57 11.85 -13.32
C SER A 18 -0.34 12.63 -12.36
N PHE A 19 -1.63 12.32 -12.39
CA PHE A 19 -2.60 12.85 -11.45
C PHE A 19 -3.10 11.76 -10.52
N TYR A 20 -2.84 11.90 -9.21
CA TYR A 20 -3.19 10.93 -8.18
C TYR A 20 -4.56 11.28 -7.58
N LEU A 21 -5.57 10.48 -7.90
CA LEU A 21 -6.95 10.83 -7.64
C LEU A 21 -7.40 10.46 -6.23
N VAL A 22 -8.24 11.32 -5.65
CA VAL A 22 -8.97 11.06 -4.41
C VAL A 22 -10.48 11.13 -4.69
N ALA A 23 -11.31 10.52 -3.85
CA ALA A 23 -12.75 10.50 -4.01
C ALA A 23 -13.32 11.93 -4.12
N GLY A 24 -14.20 12.15 -5.10
CA GLY A 24 -14.73 13.48 -5.42
C GLY A 24 -15.05 13.65 -6.91
N GLU A 25 -15.42 14.88 -7.28
CA GLU A 25 -15.67 15.28 -8.66
C GLU A 25 -14.64 16.30 -9.13
N TRP A 26 -13.99 16.02 -10.25
CA TRP A 26 -12.82 16.75 -10.73
C TRP A 26 -13.02 17.22 -12.16
N SER A 27 -13.02 18.54 -12.34
CA SER A 27 -13.22 19.16 -13.66
C SER A 27 -12.02 18.98 -14.59
N VAL A 28 -12.33 18.71 -15.86
CA VAL A 28 -11.38 18.70 -16.98
C VAL A 28 -11.69 19.87 -17.91
N GLY A 29 -10.66 20.60 -18.32
CA GLY A 29 -10.82 21.70 -19.26
C GLY A 29 -9.53 22.42 -19.58
N ARG A 30 -9.58 23.39 -20.48
CA ARG A 30 -8.41 24.22 -20.84
C ARG A 30 -8.23 25.48 -19.98
N LYS A 31 -9.10 25.72 -19.00
CA LYS A 31 -9.02 26.88 -18.11
C LYS A 31 -9.65 26.58 -16.76
N HIS A 32 -9.00 26.99 -15.66
CA HIS A 32 -9.52 26.90 -14.28
C HIS A 32 -10.15 25.53 -13.95
N SER A 33 -9.48 24.45 -14.35
CA SER A 33 -9.93 23.06 -14.15
C SER A 33 -8.88 22.29 -13.35
N HIS A 34 -9.28 21.23 -12.66
CA HIS A 34 -8.35 20.40 -11.88
C HIS A 34 -7.37 19.68 -12.81
N PHE A 35 -7.89 19.13 -13.90
CA PHE A 35 -7.08 18.70 -15.05
C PHE A 35 -7.10 19.82 -16.08
N ASN A 36 -6.05 20.64 -16.07
CA ASN A 36 -5.96 21.83 -16.91
C ASN A 36 -5.03 21.60 -18.10
N PHE A 37 -5.58 21.71 -19.31
CA PHE A 37 -4.84 21.53 -20.57
C PHE A 37 -4.90 22.79 -21.44
N PRO A 38 -4.22 23.89 -21.05
CA PRO A 38 -4.36 25.19 -21.71
C PRO A 38 -3.83 25.20 -23.16
N ALA A 39 -2.87 24.33 -23.49
CA ALA A 39 -2.26 24.24 -24.81
C ALA A 39 -3.15 23.52 -25.86
N ASP A 40 -4.15 22.73 -25.44
CA ASP A 40 -5.04 22.03 -26.35
C ASP A 40 -6.32 22.87 -26.61
N SER A 41 -6.31 23.62 -27.71
CA SER A 41 -7.43 24.47 -28.12
C SER A 41 -8.71 23.69 -28.48
N SER A 42 -8.62 22.37 -28.69
CA SER A 42 -9.78 21.52 -28.93
C SER A 42 -10.52 21.15 -27.64
N ILE A 43 -9.90 21.34 -26.48
CA ILE A 43 -10.53 21.11 -25.19
C ILE A 43 -11.37 22.33 -24.80
N SER A 44 -12.67 22.14 -24.56
CA SER A 44 -13.54 23.18 -23.98
C SER A 44 -13.00 23.74 -22.65
N ARG A 45 -13.41 24.97 -22.29
CA ARG A 45 -13.05 25.58 -20.99
C ARG A 45 -13.57 24.76 -19.81
N LYS A 46 -14.78 24.24 -19.92
CA LYS A 46 -15.37 23.19 -19.08
C LYS A 46 -15.71 22.04 -20.02
N HIS A 47 -14.91 20.97 -20.02
CA HIS A 47 -15.00 19.91 -21.02
C HIS A 47 -15.69 18.68 -20.49
N ALA A 48 -15.22 18.17 -19.36
CA ALA A 48 -15.71 16.96 -18.76
C ALA A 48 -15.55 17.00 -17.24
N LEU A 49 -16.12 15.99 -16.60
CA LEU A 49 -16.00 15.73 -15.17
C LEU A 49 -15.49 14.30 -14.98
N ILE A 50 -14.49 14.13 -14.13
CA ILE A 50 -14.04 12.83 -13.63
C ILE A 50 -14.66 12.64 -12.24
N ARG A 51 -15.42 11.57 -12.05
CA ARG A 51 -16.01 11.20 -10.77
C ARG A 51 -15.26 10.01 -10.19
N VAL A 52 -14.79 10.15 -8.95
CA VAL A 52 -14.04 9.13 -8.23
C VAL A 52 -14.86 8.75 -7.00
N GLY A 53 -15.26 7.48 -6.91
CA GLY A 53 -15.94 6.97 -5.72
C GLY A 53 -14.97 6.74 -4.56
N SER A 54 -15.49 6.68 -3.34
CA SER A 54 -14.79 6.11 -2.19
C SER A 54 -14.98 4.61 -2.13
N LEU A 55 -14.08 3.88 -1.46
CA LEU A 55 -14.36 2.51 -1.05
C LEU A 55 -15.46 2.50 0.03
N SER A 56 -16.32 1.49 0.02
CA SER A 56 -17.24 1.23 1.15
C SER A 56 -16.48 0.64 2.35
N PRO A 57 -17.09 0.59 3.56
CA PRO A 57 -16.49 -0.08 4.72
C PRO A 57 -16.15 -1.55 4.47
N GLU A 58 -16.99 -2.25 3.71
CA GLU A 58 -16.80 -3.67 3.37
C GLU A 58 -15.64 -3.84 2.37
N GLN A 59 -15.50 -2.89 1.45
CA GLN A 59 -14.41 -2.89 0.46
C GLN A 59 -13.06 -2.52 1.06
N LEU A 60 -13.01 -1.83 2.21
CA LEU A 60 -11.76 -1.36 2.81
C LEU A 60 -10.79 -2.51 3.10
N GLY A 61 -11.30 -3.67 3.56
CA GLY A 61 -10.49 -4.86 3.83
C GLY A 61 -10.28 -5.77 2.61
N ASP A 62 -11.03 -5.58 1.53
CA ASP A 62 -10.96 -6.40 0.32
C ASP A 62 -10.05 -5.77 -0.73
N SER A 63 -8.77 -6.17 -0.72
CA SER A 63 -7.73 -5.68 -1.66
C SER A 63 -8.01 -5.99 -3.14
N THR A 64 -9.00 -6.84 -3.45
CA THR A 64 -9.41 -7.14 -4.84
C THR A 64 -10.39 -6.10 -5.38
N SER A 65 -11.09 -5.40 -4.48
CA SER A 65 -12.05 -4.35 -4.82
C SER A 65 -11.36 -3.07 -5.32
N ARG A 66 -12.12 -2.20 -5.98
CA ARG A 66 -11.63 -0.90 -6.49
C ARG A 66 -12.74 0.14 -6.36
N PRO A 67 -12.42 1.42 -6.05
CA PRO A 67 -13.41 2.48 -6.09
C PRO A 67 -13.90 2.69 -7.53
N SER A 68 -15.09 3.25 -7.70
CA SER A 68 -15.59 3.62 -9.03
C SER A 68 -14.77 4.78 -9.62
N LEU A 69 -14.68 4.81 -10.94
CA LEU A 69 -14.10 5.91 -11.70
C LEU A 69 -14.96 6.12 -12.94
N GLU A 70 -15.42 7.34 -13.18
CA GLU A 70 -16.30 7.66 -14.30
C GLU A 70 -15.87 8.95 -15.00
N LEU A 71 -16.07 8.98 -16.31
CA LEU A 71 -15.95 10.16 -17.15
C LEU A 71 -17.35 10.62 -17.56
N VAL A 72 -17.62 11.91 -17.44
CA VAL A 72 -18.87 12.54 -17.89
C VAL A 72 -18.54 13.73 -18.78
N ASP A 73 -18.87 13.65 -20.06
CA ASP A 73 -18.76 14.80 -20.96
C ASP A 73 -19.78 15.89 -20.56
N GLN A 74 -19.35 17.15 -20.55
CA GLN A 74 -20.17 18.30 -20.13
C GLN A 74 -20.71 19.08 -21.33
N GLY A 75 -21.16 18.38 -22.38
CA GLY A 75 -21.64 19.00 -23.61
C GLY A 75 -20.52 19.69 -24.38
N SER A 76 -19.34 19.07 -24.41
CA SER A 76 -18.17 19.65 -25.04
C SER A 76 -18.34 19.74 -26.57
N ARG A 77 -17.70 20.73 -27.22
CA ARG A 77 -17.86 20.97 -28.66
C ARG A 77 -17.46 19.78 -29.54
N PHE A 78 -16.45 19.04 -29.10
CA PHE A 78 -15.80 17.99 -29.88
C PHE A 78 -15.91 16.61 -29.22
N GLY A 79 -16.54 16.53 -28.05
CA GLY A 79 -16.74 15.29 -27.31
C GLY A 79 -15.52 14.82 -26.51
N SER A 80 -15.82 13.92 -25.57
CA SER A 80 -14.84 13.11 -24.84
C SER A 80 -14.92 11.66 -25.32
N PHE A 81 -13.80 10.93 -25.29
CA PHE A 81 -13.71 9.56 -25.82
C PHE A 81 -12.97 8.65 -24.85
N VAL A 82 -13.44 7.40 -24.73
CA VAL A 82 -12.76 6.31 -24.00
C VAL A 82 -12.47 5.20 -24.99
N ASN A 83 -11.19 4.83 -25.15
CA ASN A 83 -10.72 3.84 -26.13
C ASN A 83 -11.31 4.12 -27.52
N GLN A 84 -11.17 5.38 -27.96
CA GLN A 84 -11.68 5.91 -29.23
C GLN A 84 -13.21 5.94 -29.41
N LYS A 85 -13.99 5.41 -28.45
CA LYS A 85 -15.46 5.46 -28.46
C LYS A 85 -15.95 6.71 -27.75
N GLN A 86 -16.85 7.46 -28.39
CA GLN A 86 -17.38 8.68 -27.82
C GLN A 86 -18.17 8.39 -26.53
N CYS A 87 -17.96 9.23 -25.52
CA CYS A 87 -18.66 9.18 -24.26
C CYS A 87 -20.06 9.78 -24.45
N VAL A 88 -21.10 8.96 -24.20
CA VAL A 88 -22.50 9.40 -24.17
C VAL A 88 -22.99 9.19 -22.74
N GLY A 89 -23.29 10.28 -22.03
CA GLY A 89 -23.59 10.24 -20.60
C GLY A 89 -22.36 9.88 -19.75
N ALA A 90 -22.61 9.29 -18.57
CA ALA A 90 -21.56 8.83 -17.68
C ALA A 90 -20.97 7.49 -18.16
N ARG A 91 -19.63 7.44 -18.26
CA ARG A 91 -18.89 6.27 -18.72
C ARG A 91 -17.95 5.79 -17.62
N ARG A 92 -18.17 4.57 -17.13
CA ARG A 92 -17.26 3.90 -16.20
C ARG A 92 -15.91 3.61 -16.87
N LEU A 93 -14.85 3.93 -16.15
CA LEU A 93 -13.45 3.74 -16.54
C LEU A 93 -12.84 2.53 -15.82
N ARG A 94 -11.82 1.93 -16.44
CA ARG A 94 -11.08 0.78 -15.93
C ARG A 94 -9.58 1.03 -16.07
N HIS A 95 -8.79 0.30 -15.29
CA HIS A 95 -7.34 0.24 -15.47
C HIS A 95 -7.02 -0.13 -16.93
N GLY A 96 -6.11 0.62 -17.56
CA GLY A 96 -5.70 0.46 -18.95
C GLY A 96 -6.50 1.28 -19.96
N ASP A 97 -7.64 1.86 -19.58
CA ASP A 97 -8.42 2.70 -20.49
C ASP A 97 -7.65 3.96 -20.91
N GLN A 98 -7.83 4.39 -22.16
CA GLN A 98 -7.34 5.65 -22.68
C GLN A 98 -8.48 6.64 -22.82
N ILE A 99 -8.33 7.81 -22.21
CA ILE A 99 -9.26 8.92 -22.32
C ILE A 99 -8.65 9.94 -23.27
N SER A 100 -9.44 10.46 -24.20
CA SER A 100 -9.03 11.57 -25.05
C SER A 100 -10.14 12.60 -25.16
N PHE A 101 -9.76 13.84 -25.39
CA PHE A 101 -10.68 14.97 -25.45
C PHE A 101 -10.53 15.68 -26.80
N GLY A 102 -11.65 16.22 -27.28
CA GLY A 102 -11.66 17.01 -28.49
C GLY A 102 -11.11 16.30 -29.73
N VAL A 103 -10.12 16.89 -30.39
CA VAL A 103 -9.48 16.28 -31.58
C VAL A 103 -8.39 15.26 -31.23
N LYS A 104 -8.40 14.75 -29.99
CA LYS A 104 -7.59 13.64 -29.48
C LYS A 104 -6.08 13.91 -29.44
N ARG A 105 -5.68 15.15 -29.12
CA ARG A 105 -4.27 15.52 -28.90
C ARG A 105 -3.81 15.15 -27.49
N THR A 106 -4.55 15.57 -26.46
CA THR A 106 -4.30 15.12 -25.09
C THR A 106 -4.90 13.73 -24.86
N VAL A 107 -4.05 12.78 -24.46
CA VAL A 107 -4.46 11.42 -24.07
C VAL A 107 -4.08 11.17 -22.61
N LEU A 108 -5.04 10.70 -21.82
CA LEU A 108 -4.81 10.26 -20.45
C LEU A 108 -4.96 8.74 -20.38
N ARG A 109 -3.96 8.05 -19.81
CA ARG A 109 -4.04 6.62 -19.51
C ARG A 109 -4.52 6.43 -18.08
N VAL A 110 -5.56 5.62 -17.92
CA VAL A 110 -6.12 5.26 -16.60
C VAL A 110 -5.27 4.14 -16.01
N ARG A 111 -4.71 4.38 -14.82
CA ARG A 111 -3.96 3.38 -14.07
C ARG A 111 -4.55 3.23 -12.68
N TYR A 112 -4.57 1.99 -12.20
CA TYR A 112 -4.88 1.69 -10.80
C TYR A 112 -3.56 1.40 -10.09
N GLN A 113 -3.17 2.27 -9.17
CA GLN A 113 -2.04 2.05 -8.28
C GLN A 113 -2.55 1.30 -7.05
N VAL A 114 -2.01 0.10 -6.83
CA VAL A 114 -2.36 -0.74 -5.68
C VAL A 114 -1.72 -0.16 -4.41
N PHE A 115 -2.52 -0.03 -3.37
CA PHE A 115 -2.11 0.32 -2.01
C PHE A 115 -2.83 -0.61 -1.05
N VAL A 116 -2.13 -1.62 -0.56
CA VAL A 116 -2.58 -2.52 0.50
C VAL A 116 -1.79 -2.18 1.75
N LEU A 117 -2.46 -1.69 2.79
CA LEU A 117 -1.85 -1.21 4.01
C LEU A 117 -2.14 -2.18 5.15
N VAL A 118 -1.12 -2.51 5.94
CA VAL A 118 -1.31 -3.29 7.17
C VAL A 118 -1.35 -2.33 8.36
N ALA A 119 -2.45 -2.34 9.11
CA ALA A 119 -2.59 -1.52 10.32
C ALA A 119 -1.86 -2.16 11.51
N SER A 120 -0.84 -1.48 12.03
CA SER A 120 -0.16 -1.81 13.30
C SER A 120 -0.37 -0.70 14.31
N ARG A 121 -0.79 -1.01 15.54
CA ARG A 121 -0.83 -0.05 16.66
C ARG A 121 -1.54 1.29 16.38
N ILE A 122 -2.57 1.30 15.55
CA ILE A 122 -3.43 2.47 15.38
C ILE A 122 -4.36 2.58 16.59
N HIS A 123 -4.33 3.70 17.28
CA HIS A 123 -5.18 3.99 18.42
C HIS A 123 -6.66 3.98 18.01
N ARG A 124 -7.52 3.45 18.89
CA ARG A 124 -8.97 3.36 18.64
C ARG A 124 -9.58 4.71 18.30
N ALA A 125 -9.11 5.79 18.92
CA ALA A 125 -9.57 7.15 18.66
C ALA A 125 -9.28 7.62 17.22
N ASN A 126 -8.17 7.18 16.63
CA ASN A 126 -7.75 7.57 15.28
C ASN A 126 -8.30 6.63 14.18
N ARG A 127 -8.74 5.43 14.56
CA ARG A 127 -9.11 4.37 13.62
C ARG A 127 -10.20 4.80 12.62
N ALA A 128 -11.21 5.53 13.08
CA ALA A 128 -12.29 6.01 12.21
C ALA A 128 -11.75 6.97 11.14
N GLN A 129 -10.92 7.93 11.53
CA GLN A 129 -10.32 8.91 10.63
C GLN A 129 -9.39 8.25 9.60
N VAL A 130 -8.57 7.28 10.03
CA VAL A 130 -7.71 6.52 9.13
C VAL A 130 -8.52 5.70 8.13
N ASN A 131 -9.58 5.03 8.59
CA ASN A 131 -10.46 4.26 7.71
C ASN A 131 -11.09 5.17 6.64
N GLU A 132 -11.65 6.32 7.05
CA GLU A 132 -12.24 7.30 6.12
C GLU A 132 -11.22 7.81 5.11
N ALA A 133 -10.00 8.13 5.58
CA ALA A 133 -8.93 8.59 4.72
C ALA A 133 -8.55 7.54 3.66
N CYS A 134 -8.34 6.29 4.08
CA CYS A 134 -8.08 5.16 3.17
C CYS A 134 -9.22 4.96 2.17
N GLN A 135 -10.48 5.04 2.61
CA GLN A 135 -11.65 4.92 1.74
C GLN A 135 -11.67 6.00 0.66
N ARG A 136 -11.39 7.25 1.02
CA ARG A 136 -11.33 8.38 0.07
C ARG A 136 -10.15 8.26 -0.90
N LEU A 137 -9.01 7.74 -0.46
CA LEU A 137 -7.84 7.54 -1.31
C LEU A 137 -7.93 6.30 -2.20
N GLY A 138 -8.89 5.41 -1.93
CA GLY A 138 -8.94 4.10 -2.56
C GLY A 138 -7.75 3.23 -2.18
N MET A 139 -7.33 3.30 -0.91
CA MET A 139 -6.33 2.44 -0.30
C MET A 139 -7.01 1.40 0.58
N HIS A 140 -6.51 0.18 0.54
CA HIS A 140 -7.06 -0.94 1.31
C HIS A 140 -6.34 -1.06 2.64
N LEU A 141 -7.08 -1.38 3.70
CA LEU A 141 -6.55 -1.55 5.05
C LEU A 141 -6.86 -2.97 5.53
N VAL A 142 -5.86 -3.83 5.53
CA VAL A 142 -5.98 -5.22 5.98
C VAL A 142 -5.58 -5.36 7.46
N SER A 143 -6.22 -6.30 8.14
CA SER A 143 -6.03 -6.56 9.56
C SER A 143 -4.90 -7.54 9.86
N THR A 144 -4.49 -8.34 8.88
CA THR A 144 -3.43 -9.36 8.99
C THR A 144 -2.18 -8.91 8.25
N GLU A 145 -1.02 -9.35 8.73
CA GLU A 145 0.23 -9.34 7.99
C GLU A 145 0.07 -10.01 6.61
N SER A 146 0.81 -9.51 5.62
CA SER A 146 0.80 -10.05 4.27
C SER A 146 2.09 -9.64 3.56
N ASP A 147 2.68 -10.57 2.82
CA ASP A 147 3.78 -10.34 1.89
C ASP A 147 3.39 -9.48 0.68
N HIS A 148 2.10 -9.46 0.34
CA HIS A 148 1.52 -8.62 -0.70
C HIS A 148 1.12 -7.22 -0.22
N ALA A 149 1.29 -6.92 1.07
CA ALA A 149 1.12 -5.56 1.56
C ALA A 149 2.14 -4.63 0.89
N THR A 150 1.71 -3.40 0.65
CA THR A 150 2.55 -2.35 0.08
C THR A 150 3.23 -1.52 1.16
N HIS A 151 2.57 -1.33 2.32
CA HIS A 151 3.07 -0.53 3.43
C HIS A 151 2.54 -1.10 4.75
N CYS A 152 3.29 -0.88 5.83
CA CYS A 152 2.77 -0.98 7.18
C CYS A 152 2.57 0.42 7.75
N ILE A 153 1.39 0.68 8.28
CA ILE A 153 1.03 1.98 8.84
C ILE A 153 0.79 1.87 10.35
N MET A 154 1.19 2.90 11.08
CA MET A 154 0.96 3.01 12.52
C MET A 154 0.77 4.46 12.97
N ASP A 155 0.22 4.68 14.15
CA ASP A 155 0.17 6.04 14.69
C ASP A 155 1.58 6.53 15.09
N PRO A 156 1.84 7.86 15.03
CA PRO A 156 3.08 8.44 15.55
C PRO A 156 3.28 8.11 17.03
N GLY A 157 4.53 7.87 17.44
CA GLY A 157 4.89 7.65 18.85
C GLY A 157 5.93 6.54 19.04
N HIS A 158 6.05 6.06 20.28
CA HIS A 158 7.03 5.04 20.67
C HIS A 158 6.89 3.77 19.81
N ILE A 159 8.00 3.36 19.22
CA ILE A 159 8.01 2.27 18.25
C ILE A 159 8.09 0.94 18.99
N VAL A 160 7.15 0.04 18.67
CA VAL A 160 7.16 -1.34 19.15
C VAL A 160 7.30 -2.24 17.93
N ALA A 161 8.29 -3.15 17.98
CA ALA A 161 8.49 -4.17 16.95
C ALA A 161 7.40 -5.24 17.04
N THR A 162 6.18 -4.91 16.61
CA THR A 162 5.09 -5.87 16.50
C THR A 162 5.33 -6.85 15.35
N ILE A 163 4.64 -7.99 15.35
CA ILE A 163 4.74 -8.98 14.27
C ILE A 163 4.51 -8.35 12.89
N LYS A 164 3.51 -7.47 12.75
CA LYS A 164 3.19 -6.75 11.51
C LYS A 164 4.32 -5.83 11.02
N VAL A 165 4.97 -5.13 11.95
CA VAL A 165 6.14 -4.30 11.63
C VAL A 165 7.29 -5.19 11.18
N LEU A 166 7.55 -6.31 11.86
CA LEU A 166 8.60 -7.25 11.46
C LEU A 166 8.34 -7.84 10.06
N TRP A 167 7.11 -8.24 9.75
CA TRP A 167 6.71 -8.66 8.39
C TRP A 167 7.03 -7.58 7.36
N ALA A 168 6.62 -6.34 7.62
CA ALA A 168 6.90 -5.24 6.71
C ALA A 168 8.40 -5.05 6.47
N LEU A 169 9.20 -5.10 7.53
CA LEU A 169 10.66 -4.98 7.44
C LEU A 169 11.26 -6.11 6.60
N VAL A 170 10.87 -7.36 6.85
CA VAL A 170 11.37 -8.54 6.11
C VAL A 170 11.01 -8.49 4.63
N TYR A 171 9.80 -8.02 4.29
CA TYR A 171 9.34 -7.90 2.90
C TYR A 171 9.70 -6.57 2.25
N ASN A 172 10.57 -5.77 2.88
CA ASN A 172 11.05 -4.51 2.35
C ASN A 172 9.91 -3.49 2.07
N GLN A 173 8.82 -3.60 2.82
CA GLN A 173 7.67 -2.71 2.77
C GLN A 173 7.95 -1.50 3.67
N PRO A 174 7.68 -0.26 3.23
CA PRO A 174 7.83 0.92 4.08
C PRO A 174 6.97 0.82 5.34
N VAL A 175 7.57 1.16 6.48
CA VAL A 175 6.85 1.37 7.75
C VAL A 175 6.70 2.87 7.94
N VAL A 176 5.47 3.38 7.95
CA VAL A 176 5.17 4.82 7.97
C VAL A 176 4.08 5.17 8.97
N CYS A 177 4.06 6.43 9.39
CA CYS A 177 3.03 6.97 10.25
C CYS A 177 1.73 7.27 9.50
N THR A 178 0.60 7.24 10.21
CA THR A 178 -0.73 7.62 9.67
C THR A 178 -0.78 9.04 9.13
N SER A 179 0.10 9.93 9.59
CA SER A 179 0.30 11.28 9.04
C SER A 179 0.64 11.29 7.54
N TRP A 180 1.29 10.24 7.00
CA TRP A 180 1.54 10.11 5.57
C TRP A 180 0.24 10.04 4.76
N ILE A 181 -0.77 9.32 5.27
CA ILE A 181 -2.08 9.18 4.62
C ILE A 181 -2.79 10.54 4.59
N PHE A 182 -2.74 11.28 5.69
CA PHE A 182 -3.34 12.61 5.78
C PHE A 182 -2.64 13.62 4.86
N ALA A 183 -1.31 13.58 4.79
CA ALA A 183 -0.57 14.41 3.86
C ALA A 183 -0.95 14.18 2.39
N ILE A 184 -1.25 12.93 2.00
CA ILE A 184 -1.75 12.63 0.64
C ILE A 184 -3.10 13.33 0.37
N LEU A 185 -3.99 13.37 1.36
CA LEU A 185 -5.30 14.04 1.25
C LEU A 185 -5.21 15.56 1.25
N GLU A 186 -4.21 16.11 1.93
CA GLU A 186 -3.98 17.56 2.08
C GLU A 186 -3.26 18.20 0.89
N ARG A 187 -2.82 17.39 -0.09
CA ARG A 187 -2.17 17.91 -1.30
C ARG A 187 -3.02 18.97 -1.99
N SER A 188 -2.33 20.03 -2.41
CA SER A 188 -2.94 21.21 -3.02
C SER A 188 -3.43 20.95 -4.45
N SER A 189 -2.87 19.92 -5.10
CA SER A 189 -3.14 19.56 -6.49
C SER A 189 -3.06 18.05 -6.68
N LEU A 190 -3.89 17.51 -7.58
CA LEU A 190 -3.84 16.10 -7.97
C LEU A 190 -2.54 15.76 -8.73
N ALA A 191 -1.90 16.74 -9.35
CA ALA A 191 -0.63 16.59 -10.07
C ALA A 191 0.59 16.59 -9.14
N GLU A 192 0.40 16.98 -7.88
CA GLU A 192 1.45 16.93 -6.87
C GLU A 192 1.83 15.46 -6.61
N PRO A 193 3.13 15.11 -6.61
CA PRO A 193 3.55 13.75 -6.33
C PRO A 193 3.06 13.30 -4.95
N LEU A 194 3.01 11.98 -4.73
CA LEU A 194 2.73 11.47 -3.39
C LEU A 194 3.87 11.85 -2.43
N PRO A 195 3.59 12.20 -1.17
CA PRO A 195 4.62 12.46 -0.17
C PRO A 195 5.55 11.26 -0.01
N ARG A 196 6.83 11.52 0.22
CA ARG A 196 7.85 10.47 0.37
C ARG A 196 7.66 9.75 1.69
N CYS A 197 7.70 8.41 1.68
CA CYS A 197 7.48 7.62 2.89
C CYS A 197 8.54 7.91 3.97
N GLU A 198 9.76 8.23 3.54
CA GLU A 198 10.92 8.53 4.37
C GLU A 198 10.72 9.79 5.24
N GLU A 199 9.82 10.68 4.86
CA GLU A 199 9.47 11.88 5.62
C GLU A 199 8.46 11.60 6.75
N TYR A 200 7.92 10.38 6.79
CA TYR A 200 6.87 9.97 7.74
C TYR A 200 7.24 8.66 8.46
N LEU A 201 8.53 8.45 8.73
CA LEU A 201 8.98 7.28 9.48
C LEU A 201 8.51 7.36 10.95
N PRO A 202 8.19 6.22 11.58
CA PRO A 202 8.02 6.16 13.02
C PRO A 202 9.31 6.66 13.68
N THR A 203 9.20 7.71 14.49
CA THR A 203 10.35 8.30 15.20
C THR A 203 10.05 8.27 16.69
N ASP A 204 11.02 7.83 17.47
CA ASP A 204 10.99 7.96 18.92
C ASP A 204 11.90 9.12 19.33
N ALA A 205 11.31 10.19 19.87
CA ALA A 205 12.05 11.36 20.34
C ALA A 205 13.05 11.02 21.48
N SER A 206 12.89 9.88 22.14
CA SER A 206 13.74 9.42 23.25
C SER A 206 14.93 8.56 22.81
N VAL A 207 14.97 8.10 21.56
CA VAL A 207 16.05 7.23 21.05
C VAL A 207 16.85 8.00 20.00
N PRO A 208 18.17 8.24 20.21
CA PRO A 208 18.99 8.96 19.25
C PRO A 208 18.99 8.23 17.91
N SER A 209 18.51 8.94 16.87
CA SER A 209 18.53 8.59 15.43
C SER A 209 18.72 7.09 15.16
N VAL A 210 17.64 6.32 15.33
CA VAL A 210 17.50 4.99 14.71
C VAL A 210 17.09 5.16 13.24
N GLU A 211 17.48 6.27 12.59
CA GLU A 211 16.88 6.83 11.37
C GLU A 211 16.93 5.87 10.16
N ASN A 212 17.65 4.75 10.26
CA ASN A 212 17.80 3.77 9.20
C ASN A 212 17.19 2.38 9.47
N SER A 213 16.72 2.06 10.69
CA SER A 213 16.26 0.69 10.97
C SER A 213 14.89 0.35 10.39
N TYR A 214 14.09 1.36 10.04
CA TYR A 214 12.76 1.17 9.43
C TYR A 214 12.74 1.44 7.93
N LEU A 215 13.83 1.98 7.38
CA LEU A 215 13.98 2.08 5.93
C LEU A 215 14.00 0.69 5.31
N PRO A 216 13.49 0.54 4.08
CA PRO A 216 13.61 -0.70 3.33
C PRO A 216 15.07 -1.19 3.27
N ASN A 217 15.31 -2.43 3.70
CA ASN A 217 16.60 -3.11 3.57
C ASN A 217 16.39 -4.53 3.00
N PRO A 218 16.69 -4.77 1.71
CA PRO A 218 16.53 -6.07 1.07
C PRO A 218 17.33 -7.21 1.73
N LEU A 219 18.40 -6.90 2.46
CA LEU A 219 19.23 -7.93 3.13
C LEU A 219 18.48 -8.66 4.24
N ARG A 220 17.40 -8.08 4.79
CA ARG A 220 16.57 -8.70 5.83
C ARG A 220 15.98 -10.05 5.41
N LYS A 221 15.74 -10.24 4.10
CA LYS A 221 15.29 -11.52 3.53
C LYS A 221 16.25 -12.68 3.73
N THR A 222 17.49 -12.42 4.08
CA THR A 222 18.53 -13.46 4.25
C THR A 222 19.12 -13.50 5.65
N LEU A 223 18.51 -12.77 6.60
CA LEU A 223 19.05 -12.61 7.95
C LEU A 223 19.20 -13.96 8.67
N PHE A 224 18.29 -14.91 8.40
CA PHE A 224 18.28 -16.23 9.01
C PHE A 224 18.82 -17.34 8.10
N ARG A 225 19.39 -17.02 6.93
CA ARG A 225 19.93 -17.99 5.94
C ARG A 225 20.81 -19.09 6.55
N ARG A 226 21.60 -18.74 7.55
CA ARG A 226 22.55 -19.64 8.20
C ARG A 226 22.02 -20.29 9.47
N PHE A 227 20.72 -20.15 9.75
CA PHE A 227 20.11 -20.57 11.00
C PHE A 227 19.04 -21.64 10.80
N VAL A 228 18.96 -22.53 11.77
CA VAL A 228 17.79 -23.38 12.05
C VAL A 228 17.25 -22.95 13.40
N VAL A 229 15.98 -22.55 13.43
CA VAL A 229 15.31 -22.06 14.63
C VAL A 229 14.30 -23.10 15.08
N VAL A 230 14.52 -23.61 16.29
CA VAL A 230 13.70 -24.63 16.92
C VAL A 230 12.75 -23.95 17.89
N PHE A 231 11.46 -24.07 17.63
CA PHE A 231 10.43 -23.58 18.51
C PHE A 231 9.89 -24.76 19.31
N LEU A 232 10.06 -24.74 20.63
CA LEU A 232 9.56 -25.79 21.52
C LEU A 232 8.04 -25.69 21.76
N VAL A 233 7.44 -24.57 21.37
CA VAL A 233 6.01 -24.30 21.37
C VAL A 233 5.62 -23.46 20.14
N PRO A 234 4.36 -23.55 19.66
CA PRO A 234 3.87 -22.68 18.59
C PRO A 234 4.10 -21.19 18.89
N GLN A 235 4.61 -20.43 17.93
CA GLN A 235 4.87 -18.99 18.05
C GLN A 235 4.47 -18.27 16.76
N SER A 236 3.87 -17.08 16.88
CA SER A 236 3.42 -16.30 15.71
C SER A 236 4.55 -15.81 14.80
N MET A 237 5.80 -15.82 15.27
CA MET A 237 6.96 -15.39 14.50
C MET A 237 7.64 -16.51 13.71
N GLN A 238 7.16 -17.76 13.78
CA GLN A 238 7.78 -18.88 13.06
C GLN A 238 7.89 -18.60 11.56
N GLU A 239 6.80 -18.16 10.92
CA GLU A 239 6.78 -17.89 9.47
C GLU A 239 7.78 -16.80 9.04
N LEU A 240 8.10 -15.84 9.92
CA LEU A 240 9.12 -14.84 9.64
C LEU A 240 10.50 -15.43 9.48
N ILE A 241 10.83 -16.49 10.21
CA ILE A 241 12.13 -17.15 10.10
C ILE A 241 12.30 -17.70 8.69
N THR A 242 11.29 -18.41 8.17
CA THR A 242 11.27 -18.89 6.79
C THR A 242 11.33 -17.73 5.80
N ALA A 243 10.58 -16.65 6.05
CA ALA A 243 10.61 -15.45 5.20
C ALA A 243 11.97 -14.74 5.17
N MET A 244 12.83 -14.98 6.17
CA MET A 244 14.22 -14.51 6.29
C MET A 244 15.26 -15.56 5.86
N ASP A 245 14.85 -16.58 5.09
CA ASP A 245 15.68 -17.68 4.55
C ASP A 245 16.18 -18.68 5.61
N GLY A 246 15.58 -18.64 6.80
CA GLY A 246 15.85 -19.61 7.87
C GLY A 246 15.06 -20.90 7.71
N ILE A 247 15.45 -21.91 8.50
CA ILE A 247 14.68 -23.15 8.66
C ILE A 247 13.96 -23.11 9.99
N VAL A 248 12.67 -23.42 9.99
CA VAL A 248 11.86 -23.57 11.20
C VAL A 248 11.73 -25.04 11.53
N VAL A 249 11.96 -25.38 12.80
CA VAL A 249 11.62 -26.67 13.38
C VAL A 249 10.59 -26.40 14.47
N ALA A 250 9.32 -26.67 14.18
CA ALA A 250 8.24 -26.64 15.16
C ALA A 250 8.24 -27.95 15.94
N ALA A 251 9.02 -27.99 17.01
CA ALA A 251 9.15 -29.19 17.83
C ALA A 251 7.80 -29.52 18.48
N TYR A 252 7.48 -30.81 18.56
CA TYR A 252 6.28 -31.32 19.23
C TYR A 252 4.91 -30.90 18.64
N GLU A 253 4.85 -30.11 17.55
CA GLU A 253 3.60 -29.90 16.80
C GLU A 253 3.23 -31.17 15.98
N HIS A 254 4.25 -31.83 15.42
CA HIS A 254 4.11 -33.08 14.64
C HIS A 254 5.15 -34.16 15.02
N ASN A 255 6.22 -33.76 15.71
CA ASN A 255 7.29 -34.66 16.16
C ASN A 255 7.10 -34.95 17.64
N GLU A 256 6.31 -35.97 17.96
CA GLU A 256 5.94 -36.32 19.35
C GLU A 256 7.09 -36.95 20.17
N GLN A 257 8.27 -37.18 19.55
CA GLN A 257 9.39 -37.89 20.15
C GLN A 257 10.72 -37.13 19.98
N ASP A 258 11.53 -37.12 21.04
CA ASP A 258 12.82 -36.42 21.09
C ASP A 258 13.82 -36.92 20.04
N ASP A 259 13.81 -38.23 19.73
CA ASP A 259 14.72 -38.83 18.74
C ASP A 259 14.53 -38.24 17.34
N GLU A 260 13.29 -37.95 16.94
CA GLU A 260 13.01 -37.35 15.63
C GLU A 260 13.47 -35.90 15.58
N LEU A 261 13.28 -35.15 16.67
CA LEU A 261 13.81 -33.80 16.80
C LEU A 261 15.35 -33.80 16.70
N LEU A 262 16.03 -34.66 17.47
CA LEU A 262 17.48 -34.78 17.45
C LEU A 262 18.01 -35.10 16.05
N ARG A 263 17.35 -36.02 15.32
CA ARG A 263 17.72 -36.36 13.94
C ARG A 263 17.64 -35.16 12.99
N VAL A 264 16.58 -34.34 13.11
CA VAL A 264 16.45 -33.10 12.32
C VAL A 264 17.54 -32.09 12.68
N LEU A 265 17.91 -31.98 13.96
CA LEU A 265 18.99 -31.09 14.39
C LEU A 265 20.35 -31.55 13.86
N GLU A 266 20.66 -32.85 13.94
CA GLU A 266 21.91 -33.42 13.42
C GLU A 266 22.07 -33.20 11.92
N LEU A 267 20.98 -33.33 11.14
CA LEU A 267 20.96 -33.07 9.70
C LEU A 267 21.44 -31.65 9.36
N HIS A 268 21.12 -30.67 10.21
CA HIS A 268 21.41 -29.27 9.96
C HIS A 268 22.64 -28.72 10.70
N ALA A 269 23.01 -29.28 11.85
CA ALA A 269 24.06 -28.79 12.73
C ALA A 269 25.44 -28.72 12.04
N ALA A 270 25.68 -29.51 10.99
CA ALA A 270 26.93 -29.48 10.24
C ALA A 270 27.10 -28.23 9.35
N THR A 271 26.01 -27.55 8.99
CA THR A 271 26.02 -26.46 8.00
C THR A 271 25.35 -25.17 8.46
N LYS A 272 24.58 -25.20 9.56
CA LYS A 272 23.79 -24.08 10.08
C LYS A 272 23.93 -23.97 11.60
N HIS A 273 23.74 -22.75 12.11
CA HIS A 273 23.65 -22.48 13.54
C HIS A 273 22.25 -22.85 14.05
N VAL A 274 22.20 -23.61 15.14
CA VAL A 274 20.94 -23.99 15.79
C VAL A 274 20.60 -22.97 16.87
N LEU A 275 19.39 -22.41 16.81
CA LEU A 275 18.82 -21.55 17.84
C LEU A 275 17.61 -22.25 18.43
N ILE A 276 17.59 -22.44 19.74
CA ILE A 276 16.44 -23.02 20.44
C ILE A 276 15.69 -21.88 21.13
N VAL A 277 14.42 -21.73 20.77
CA VAL A 277 13.51 -20.74 21.35
C VAL A 277 12.75 -21.42 22.48
N GLU A 278 13.16 -21.11 23.70
CA GLU A 278 12.48 -21.59 24.90
C GLU A 278 11.12 -20.90 25.06
N PRO A 279 10.10 -21.61 25.59
CA PRO A 279 8.84 -20.99 25.93
C PRO A 279 9.08 -19.98 27.05
N THR A 280 8.74 -18.70 26.81
CA THR A 280 8.79 -17.69 27.85
C THR A 280 7.80 -18.03 28.97
N GLN A 281 8.31 -18.42 30.13
CA GLN A 281 7.54 -18.45 31.38
C GLN A 281 7.13 -17.01 31.72
N GLY A 282 5.91 -16.61 31.39
CA GLY A 282 5.29 -15.37 31.87
C GLY A 282 5.98 -14.05 31.50
N SER A 283 5.89 -13.62 30.24
CA SER A 283 5.76 -12.18 29.94
C SER A 283 5.02 -12.02 28.62
N GLY A 284 3.80 -11.48 28.72
CA GLY A 284 2.89 -11.38 27.60
C GLY A 284 3.44 -10.46 26.52
N PHE A 285 3.55 -10.98 25.29
CA PHE A 285 3.16 -10.18 24.15
C PHE A 285 1.74 -9.70 24.43
N SER A 286 1.58 -8.44 24.84
CA SER A 286 0.28 -7.84 25.10
C SER A 286 -0.52 -7.82 23.80
N SER A 287 -1.28 -8.88 23.56
CA SER A 287 -2.45 -8.87 22.72
C SER A 287 -3.55 -8.13 23.47
N THR A 288 -3.38 -6.82 23.68
CA THR A 288 -4.51 -5.95 24.04
C THR A 288 -5.27 -5.61 22.76
N ALA A 289 -5.89 -6.65 22.19
CA ALA A 289 -7.09 -6.55 21.36
C ALA A 289 -8.24 -7.05 22.24
N GLY A 290 -8.89 -6.12 22.94
CA GLY A 290 -9.95 -6.46 23.89
C GLY A 290 -10.35 -5.29 24.77
N GLN A 291 -10.83 -4.19 24.15
CA GLN A 291 -12.06 -3.47 24.50
C GLN A 291 -12.22 -2.18 23.69
#